data_AF-A0A355SH33-F1
#
_entry.id   AF-A0A355SH33-F1
#
_cell.length_a   1.000
_cell.length_b   1.000
_cell.length_c   1.000
_cell.angle_alpha   90.00
_cell.angle_beta   90.00
_cell.angle_gamma   90.00
#
_symmetry.space_group_name_H-M   'P 1'
#
loop_
_entity.id
_entity.type
_entity.pdbx_description
1 polymer ?
#
loop_
_entity_poly.entity_id
_entity_poly.type
_entity_poly.pdbx_seq_one_letter_code
_entity_poly.pdbx_strand_id
1 'polypeptide(L)' 'GIKYSGDIVKAIAAGAKVVMIGSLFAGVDESPGDTEIYQGRSFKVYRGMG' A
#
# COMPACT_ATOMS: atom_id res chain seq x y z
N GLY A 1 -6.29 -4.35 5.07
CA GLY A 1 -5.62 -4.94 6.24
C GLY A 1 -4.94 -3.84 7.02
N ILE A 2 -3.66 -3.60 6.75
CA ILE A 2 -2.90 -2.46 7.28
C ILE A 2 -3.37 -1.17 6.61
N LYS A 3 -3.87 -0.19 7.38
CA LYS A 3 -4.30 1.13 6.86
C LYS A 3 -3.39 2.25 7.33
N TYR A 4 -2.89 2.13 8.57
CA TYR A 4 -1.97 3.08 9.16
C TYR A 4 -0.67 2.40 9.57
N SER A 5 0.40 3.17 9.72
CA SER A 5 1.71 2.68 10.18
C SER A 5 1.62 1.94 11.51
N GLY A 6 0.75 2.39 12.42
CA GLY A 6 0.50 1.74 13.70
C GLY A 6 -0.06 0.32 13.59
N ASP A 7 -0.73 -0.03 12.49
CA ASP A 7 -1.26 -1.38 12.31
C ASP A 7 -0.13 -2.40 12.05
N ILE A 8 1.01 -1.95 11.49
CA ILE A 8 2.20 -2.79 11.32
C ILE A 8 2.75 -3.19 12.70
N VAL A 9 2.89 -2.20 13.58
CA VAL A 9 3.38 -2.43 14.96
C VAL A 9 2.42 -3.33 15.72
N LYS A 10 1.11 -3.11 15.61
CA LYS A 10 0.10 -3.97 16.24
C LYS A 10 0.15 -5.41 15.70
N ALA A 11 0.35 -5.60 14.40
CA ALA A 11 0.46 -6.93 13.82
C ALA A 11 1.68 -7.68 14.34
N ILE A 12 2.83 -7.01 14.42
CA ILE A 12 4.06 -7.59 14.97
C ILE A 12 3.88 -7.89 16.47
N ALA A 13 3.31 -6.96 17.24
CA ALA A 13 3.03 -7.15 18.67
C ALA A 13 2.06 -8.32 18.93
N ALA A 14 1.14 -8.60 18.00
CA ALA A 14 0.26 -9.75 18.04
C ALA A 14 0.94 -11.08 17.66
N GLY A 15 2.24 -11.08 17.36
CA GLY A 15 3.04 -12.27 17.06
C GLY A 15 3.36 -12.48 15.58
N ALA A 16 3.06 -11.53 14.69
CA ALA A 16 3.44 -11.65 13.28
C ALA A 16 4.97 -11.50 13.12
N LYS A 17 5.60 -12.48 12.46
CA LYS A 17 7.03 -12.41 12.10
C LYS A 17 7.29 -11.54 10.87
N VAL A 18 6.32 -11.47 9.97
CA VAL A 18 6.37 -10.70 8.71
C VAL A 18 4.97 -10.18 8.40
N VAL A 19 4.88 -9.01 7.75
CA VAL A 19 3.64 -8.44 7.22
C VAL A 19 3.76 -8.23 5.71
N MET A 20 2.76 -8.68 4.94
CA MET A 20 2.66 -8.39 3.51
C MET A 20 1.71 -7.21 3.30
N ILE A 21 2.15 -6.21 2.53
CA ILE A 21 1.41 -4.98 2.32
C ILE A 21 1.38 -4.67 0.81
N GLY A 22 0.21 -4.40 0.25
CA GLY A 22 0.05 -4.02 -1.17
C GLY A 22 -0.21 -2.53 -1.33
N SER A 23 -1.31 -2.04 -0.74
CA SER A 23 -1.79 -0.66 -0.93
C SER A 23 -0.81 0.44 -0.52
N LEU A 24 0.06 0.19 0.47
CA LEU A 24 1.07 1.16 0.91
C LEU A 24 2.19 1.33 -0.12
N PHE A 25 2.56 0.26 -0.82
CA PHE A 25 3.58 0.29 -1.87
C PHE A 25 3.00 0.58 -3.25
N ALA A 26 1.67 0.56 -3.41
CA ALA A 26 1.07 0.69 -4.73
C ALA A 26 1.31 2.06 -5.41
N GLY A 27 1.54 3.12 -4.63
CA GLY A 27 1.75 4.48 -5.13
C GLY A 27 3.22 4.90 -5.30
N VAL A 28 4.19 4.02 -5.06
CA VAL A 28 5.62 4.36 -5.19
C VAL A 28 6.07 4.33 -6.66
N ASP A 29 7.18 4.99 -6.98
CA ASP A 29 7.67 5.04 -8.37
C ASP A 29 8.08 3.66 -8.88
N GLU A 30 8.57 2.80 -8.00
CA GLU A 30 9.00 1.42 -8.30
C GLU A 30 7.85 0.44 -8.52
N SER A 31 6.61 0.78 -8.13
CA SER A 31 5.48 -0.10 -8.37
C SER A 31 5.15 -0.15 -9.88
N PRO A 32 4.60 -1.25 -10.41
CA PRO A 32 4.24 -1.32 -11.83
C PRO A 32 3.05 -0.38 -12.15
N GLY A 33 3.01 0.10 -13.40
CA GLY A 33 1.95 0.99 -13.92
C GLY A 33 2.37 2.46 -13.99
N ASP A 34 1.58 3.26 -14.70
CA ASP A 34 1.83 4.69 -14.88
C ASP A 34 1.10 5.54 -13.84
N THR A 35 1.70 6.68 -13.53
CA THR A 35 1.07 7.71 -12.70
C THR A 35 0.23 8.62 -13.58
N GLU A 36 -1.05 8.74 -13.26
CA GLU A 36 -2.00 9.59 -13.97
C GLU A 36 -2.37 10.82 -13.13
N ILE A 37 -2.55 11.97 -13.79
CA ILE A 37 -3.07 13.17 -13.12
C ILE A 37 -4.59 13.12 -13.18
N TYR A 38 -5.21 12.92 -12.02
CA TYR A 38 -6.66 12.97 -11.86
C TYR A 38 -7.02 14.15 -10.95
N GLN A 39 -7.86 15.06 -11.45
CA GLN A 39 -8.31 16.25 -10.71
C GLN A 39 -7.16 17.08 -10.10
N GLY A 40 -6.04 17.22 -10.83
CA GLY A 40 -4.88 18.00 -10.40
C GLY A 40 -4.00 17.32 -9.35
N ARG A 41 -4.21 16.03 -9.07
CA ARG A 41 -3.35 15.23 -8.19
C ARG A 41 -2.84 14.00 -8.93
N SER A 42 -1.61 13.61 -8.62
CA SER A 42 -0.99 12.40 -9.17
C SER A 42 -1.51 11.17 -8.44
N PHE A 43 -2.02 10.19 -9.19
CA PHE A 43 -2.48 8.92 -8.67
C PHE A 43 -1.91 7.77 -9.49
N LYS A 44 -1.65 6.65 -8.81
CA LYS A 44 -1.28 5.40 -9.46
C LYS A 44 -2.38 4.38 -9.27
N VAL A 45 -2.82 3.77 -10.37
CA VAL A 45 -3.96 2.84 -10.33
C VAL A 45 -3.54 1.55 -9.63
N TYR A 46 -4.29 1.18 -8.59
CA TYR A 46 -4.09 -0.07 -7.86
C TYR A 46 -5.38 -0.88 -7.85
N ARG A 47 -5.27 -2.16 -8.22
CA ARG A 47 -6.35 -3.13 -8.13
C ARG A 47 -5.82 -4.40 -7.47
N GLY A 48 -6.52 -4.87 -6.44
CA GLY A 48 -6.21 -6.15 -5.81
C GLY A 48 -6.56 -7.34 -6.71
N MET A 49 -5.85 -8.45 -6.53
CA MET A 49 -6.24 -9.73 -7.11
C MET A 49 -7.53 -10.20 -6.40
N GLY A 50 -8.61 -10.37 -7.17
CA GLY A 50 -9.93 -10.79 -6.67
C GLY A 50 -9.97 -12.27 -6.31
#